data_AF-A0A9E4D284-F1
#
_entry.id   AF-A0A9E4D284-F1
#
_cell.length_a   1.000
_cell.length_b   1.000
_cell.length_c   1.000
_cell.angle_alpha   90.00
_cell.angle_beta   90.00
_cell.angle_gamma   90.00
#
_symmetry.space_group_name_H-M   'P 1'
#
loop_
_entity.id
_entity.type
_entity.pdbx_description
1 polymer ?
#
loop_
_entity_poly.entity_id
_entity_poly.type
_entity_poly.pdbx_seq_one_letter_code
_entity_poly.pdbx_strand_id
1 'polypeptide(L)'
;AMFAAVDDLDPIKAAATSALKRVLADQLNEVLDARRRVDHPVSIDDLLPSQTTVFGDAIATMIAEAAQRGHRGLVPDWDPTPVAAAVSAEVGQALRRRVARLVESGTDDLDVRVRAVYREWRRERVEEVARQATTAAFNLGALAIVPDGTSVAWTMRDGDCPVEECAANTNAGPVAPGSVFPSGHVVPPVSAGCRCLVVPSDR
;
A
#
# COMPACT_ATOMS: atom_id res chain seq x y z
N ALA A 1 0.16 10.08 -22.24
CA ALA A 1 0.47 8.65 -22.37
C ALA A 1 0.66 7.96 -21.01
N MET A 2 1.61 8.38 -20.15
CA MET A 2 1.86 7.70 -18.87
C MET A 2 0.71 7.83 -17.83
N PHE A 3 0.07 9.00 -17.72
CA PHE A 3 -1.11 9.15 -16.84
C PHE A 3 -2.27 8.23 -17.25
N ALA A 4 -2.49 8.03 -18.55
CA ALA A 4 -3.49 7.07 -19.03
C ALA A 4 -3.12 5.62 -18.68
N ALA A 5 -1.83 5.28 -18.68
CA ALA A 5 -1.37 3.94 -18.26
C ALA A 5 -1.56 3.69 -16.75
N VAL A 6 -1.53 4.74 -15.92
CA VAL A 6 -1.84 4.65 -14.48
C VAL A 6 -3.33 4.62 -14.20
N ASP A 7 -4.13 5.28 -15.03
CA ASP A 7 -5.59 5.15 -14.99
C ASP A 7 -6.04 3.74 -15.40
N ASP A 8 -5.33 3.09 -16.33
CA ASP A 8 -5.58 1.69 -16.74
C ASP A 8 -5.23 0.64 -15.66
N LEU A 9 -4.78 1.06 -14.47
CA LEU A 9 -4.55 0.17 -13.33
C LEU A 9 -5.84 -0.19 -12.57
N ASP A 10 -6.99 0.38 -12.92
CA ASP A 10 -8.24 0.19 -12.19
C ASP A 10 -8.66 -1.29 -11.98
N PRO A 11 -8.52 -2.19 -12.98
CA PRO A 11 -8.76 -3.62 -12.76
C PRO A 11 -7.80 -4.24 -11.73
N ILE A 12 -6.51 -3.86 -11.78
CA ILE A 12 -5.47 -4.35 -10.86
C ILE A 12 -5.74 -3.85 -9.44
N LYS A 13 -6.13 -2.57 -9.28
CA LYS A 13 -6.54 -1.97 -8.00
C LYS A 13 -7.75 -2.69 -7.40
N ALA A 14 -8.76 -3.00 -8.23
CA ALA A 14 -9.96 -3.72 -7.79
C ALA A 14 -9.64 -5.16 -7.35
N ALA A 15 -8.74 -5.84 -8.07
CA ALA A 15 -8.26 -7.17 -7.70
C ALA A 15 -7.48 -7.15 -6.37
N ALA A 16 -6.53 -6.22 -6.22
CA ALA A 16 -5.76 -6.03 -4.98
C ALA A 16 -6.67 -5.70 -3.79
N THR A 17 -7.64 -4.79 -3.98
CA THR A 17 -8.65 -4.46 -2.96
C THR A 17 -9.45 -5.69 -2.55
N SER A 18 -9.86 -6.51 -3.52
CA SER A 18 -10.62 -7.74 -3.25
C SER A 18 -9.79 -8.77 -2.49
N ALA A 19 -8.52 -8.93 -2.82
CA ALA A 19 -7.60 -9.81 -2.10
C ALA A 19 -7.41 -9.36 -0.63
N LEU A 20 -7.14 -8.08 -0.39
CA LEU A 20 -7.02 -7.54 0.98
C LEU A 20 -8.33 -7.68 1.78
N LYS A 21 -9.49 -7.45 1.15
CA LYS A 21 -10.80 -7.63 1.79
C LYS A 21 -11.06 -9.09 2.21
N ARG A 22 -10.47 -10.07 1.51
CA ARG A 22 -10.53 -11.50 1.88
C ARG A 22 -9.63 -11.79 3.07
N VAL A 23 -8.36 -11.37 3.02
CA VAL A 23 -7.42 -11.54 4.15
C VAL A 23 -7.97 -10.92 5.43
N LEU A 24 -8.57 -9.74 5.37
CA LEU A 24 -9.24 -9.13 6.53
C LEU A 24 -10.40 -9.96 7.06
N ALA A 25 -11.19 -10.59 6.19
CA ALA A 25 -12.32 -11.42 6.61
C ALA A 25 -11.82 -12.71 7.28
N ASP A 26 -10.81 -13.34 6.68
CA ASP A 26 -10.21 -14.57 7.19
C ASP A 26 -9.54 -14.32 8.54
N GLN A 27 -8.74 -13.25 8.65
CA GLN A 27 -8.09 -12.86 9.91
C GLN A 27 -9.12 -12.45 10.99
N LEU A 28 -10.23 -11.79 10.63
CA LEU A 28 -11.30 -11.52 11.58
C LEU A 28 -11.92 -12.82 12.10
N ASN A 29 -12.15 -13.81 11.25
CA ASN A 29 -12.68 -15.11 11.66
C ASN A 29 -11.69 -15.79 12.61
N GLU A 30 -10.40 -15.81 12.29
CA GLU A 30 -9.35 -16.37 13.16
C GLU A 30 -9.33 -15.70 14.54
N VAL A 31 -9.38 -14.37 14.60
CA VAL A 31 -9.38 -13.61 15.86
C VAL A 31 -10.62 -13.92 16.70
N LEU A 32 -11.80 -13.96 16.08
CA LEU A 32 -13.04 -14.29 16.78
C LEU A 32 -13.07 -15.75 17.23
N ASP A 33 -12.48 -16.66 16.46
CA ASP A 33 -12.35 -18.07 16.81
C ASP A 33 -11.38 -18.27 17.98
N ALA A 34 -10.26 -17.55 17.99
CA ALA A 34 -9.33 -17.52 19.12
C ALA A 34 -9.99 -16.95 20.37
N ARG A 35 -10.75 -15.84 20.26
CA ARG A 35 -11.49 -15.24 21.37
C ARG A 35 -12.55 -16.17 21.96
N ARG A 36 -13.17 -17.05 21.17
CA ARG A 36 -14.10 -18.08 21.69
C ARG A 36 -13.39 -19.18 22.48
N ARG A 37 -12.09 -19.38 22.26
CA ARG A 37 -11.27 -20.35 23.01
C ARG A 37 -10.65 -19.75 24.28
N VAL A 38 -10.48 -18.44 24.31
CA VAL A 38 -9.85 -17.70 25.42
C VAL A 38 -10.83 -16.67 25.98
N ASP A 39 -11.42 -16.96 27.15
CA ASP A 39 -12.45 -16.09 27.75
C ASP A 39 -11.92 -14.71 28.17
N HIS A 40 -10.66 -14.63 28.57
CA HIS A 40 -10.00 -13.41 29.01
C HIS A 40 -8.60 -13.31 28.39
N PRO A 41 -8.49 -12.90 27.11
CA PRO A 41 -7.18 -12.67 26.51
C PRO A 41 -6.48 -11.53 27.26
N VAL A 42 -5.20 -11.74 27.59
CA VAL A 42 -4.37 -10.76 28.30
C VAL A 42 -3.34 -10.12 27.37
N SER A 43 -3.08 -10.75 26.22
CA SER A 43 -2.24 -10.24 25.16
C SER A 43 -2.95 -10.35 23.80
N ILE A 44 -2.54 -9.50 22.85
CA ILE A 44 -2.94 -9.69 21.46
C ILE A 44 -2.42 -11.00 20.88
N ASP A 45 -1.31 -11.54 21.39
CA ASP A 45 -0.77 -12.82 20.93
C ASP A 45 -1.71 -14.00 21.20
N ASP A 46 -2.62 -13.86 22.18
CA ASP A 46 -3.67 -14.85 22.46
C ASP A 46 -4.72 -14.89 21.33
N LEU A 47 -4.82 -13.81 20.54
CA LEU A 47 -5.87 -13.62 19.53
C LEU A 47 -5.33 -13.60 18.10
N LEU A 48 -4.15 -13.05 17.88
CA LEU A 48 -3.58 -12.81 16.57
C LEU A 48 -2.08 -13.12 16.59
N PRO A 49 -1.62 -14.21 15.94
CA PRO A 49 -0.20 -14.46 15.78
C PRO A 49 0.44 -13.36 14.93
N SER A 50 1.77 -13.22 15.00
CA SER A 50 2.52 -12.25 14.20
C SER A 50 2.48 -12.61 12.71
N GLN A 51 1.37 -12.30 12.04
CA GLN A 51 1.19 -12.51 10.60
C GLN A 51 1.76 -11.30 9.84
N THR A 52 3.09 -11.22 9.76
CA THR A 52 3.79 -10.01 9.28
C THR A 52 3.81 -9.85 7.76
N THR A 53 3.40 -10.85 6.98
CA THR A 53 3.51 -10.84 5.51
C THR A 53 2.19 -11.08 4.76
N VAL A 54 1.15 -11.58 5.43
CA VAL A 54 -0.05 -12.11 4.76
C VAL A 54 -0.78 -11.13 3.86
N PHE A 55 -0.77 -9.84 4.19
CA PHE A 55 -1.40 -8.82 3.35
C PHE A 55 -0.61 -8.56 2.07
N GLY A 56 0.72 -8.52 2.17
CA GLY A 56 1.64 -8.36 1.05
C GLY A 56 1.61 -9.57 0.13
N ASP A 57 1.67 -10.76 0.71
CA ASP A 57 1.60 -12.03 -0.03
C ASP A 57 0.30 -12.10 -0.86
N ALA A 58 -0.81 -11.66 -0.28
CA ALA A 58 -2.12 -11.66 -0.95
C ALA A 58 -2.21 -10.70 -2.16
N ILE A 59 -1.34 -9.69 -2.25
CA ILE A 59 -1.35 -8.72 -3.36
C ILE A 59 -0.10 -8.75 -4.24
N ALA A 60 0.86 -9.64 -3.96
CA ALA A 60 2.14 -9.69 -4.64
C ALA A 60 2.01 -9.76 -6.17
N THR A 61 1.08 -10.57 -6.68
CA THR A 61 0.79 -10.67 -8.12
C THR A 61 0.33 -9.34 -8.72
N MET A 62 -0.61 -8.64 -8.07
CA MET A 62 -1.13 -7.36 -8.56
C MET A 62 -0.07 -6.26 -8.50
N ILE A 63 0.82 -6.29 -7.50
CA ILE A 63 1.98 -5.39 -7.44
C ILE A 63 2.91 -5.67 -8.63
N ALA A 64 3.24 -6.93 -8.89
CA ALA A 64 4.10 -7.31 -10.02
C ALA A 64 3.48 -6.91 -11.38
N GLU A 65 2.17 -7.12 -11.57
CA GLU A 65 1.45 -6.68 -12.76
C GLU A 65 1.47 -5.15 -12.94
N ALA A 66 1.27 -4.38 -11.86
CA ALA A 66 1.34 -2.93 -11.91
C ALA A 66 2.76 -2.45 -12.27
N ALA A 67 3.80 -3.04 -11.68
CA ALA A 67 5.18 -2.77 -12.05
C ALA A 67 5.46 -3.11 -13.52
N GLN A 68 4.90 -4.21 -14.03
CA GLN A 68 5.02 -4.60 -15.44
C GLN A 68 4.47 -3.56 -16.41
N ARG A 69 3.34 -2.92 -16.06
CA ARG A 69 2.81 -1.79 -16.82
C ARG A 69 3.75 -0.59 -16.77
N GLY A 70 4.36 -0.33 -15.62
CA GLY A 70 5.35 0.72 -15.42
C GLY A 70 6.60 0.56 -16.29
N HIS A 71 7.23 -0.61 -16.21
CA HIS A 71 8.44 -0.93 -16.99
C HIS A 71 8.13 -1.39 -18.42
N ARG A 72 6.87 -1.34 -18.86
CA ARG A 72 6.40 -1.68 -20.22
C ARG A 72 6.87 -3.06 -20.72
N GLY A 73 6.99 -4.03 -19.81
CA GLY A 73 7.50 -5.37 -20.12
C GLY A 73 9.00 -5.48 -20.41
N LEU A 74 9.79 -4.42 -20.24
CA LEU A 74 11.24 -4.42 -20.56
C LEU A 74 12.13 -5.03 -19.47
N VAL A 75 11.66 -5.09 -18.22
CA VAL A 75 12.37 -5.72 -17.10
C VAL A 75 11.73 -7.08 -16.83
N PRO A 76 12.42 -8.20 -17.08
CA PRO A 76 11.96 -9.49 -16.57
C PRO A 76 12.17 -9.54 -15.05
N ASP A 77 11.24 -10.19 -14.33
CA ASP A 77 11.39 -10.57 -12.92
C ASP A 77 11.55 -9.39 -11.93
N TRP A 78 10.68 -8.38 -12.00
CA TRP A 78 10.62 -7.32 -10.99
C TRP A 78 10.23 -7.87 -9.60
N ASP A 79 10.95 -7.45 -8.56
CA ASP A 79 10.75 -7.91 -7.17
C ASP A 79 9.62 -7.15 -6.45
N PRO A 80 8.48 -7.79 -6.13
CA PRO A 80 7.38 -7.17 -5.40
C PRO A 80 7.61 -7.04 -3.90
N THR A 81 8.65 -7.67 -3.35
CA THR A 81 8.86 -7.82 -1.92
C THR A 81 8.85 -6.50 -1.16
N PRO A 82 9.54 -5.42 -1.61
CA PRO A 82 9.55 -4.16 -0.85
C PRO A 82 8.16 -3.53 -0.72
N VAL A 83 7.37 -3.51 -1.80
CA VAL A 83 6.02 -2.92 -1.79
C VAL A 83 5.05 -3.81 -1.02
N ALA A 84 5.14 -5.13 -1.19
CA ALA A 84 4.33 -6.11 -0.44
C ALA A 84 4.62 -6.04 1.08
N ALA A 85 5.88 -5.90 1.46
CA ALA A 85 6.30 -5.72 2.85
C ALA A 85 5.75 -4.41 3.42
N ALA A 86 5.79 -3.31 2.67
CA ALA A 86 5.22 -2.03 3.08
C ALA A 86 3.71 -2.13 3.35
N VAL A 87 2.95 -2.81 2.48
CA VAL A 87 1.51 -3.06 2.70
C VAL A 87 1.27 -3.89 3.96
N SER A 88 2.05 -4.93 4.18
CA SER A 88 1.90 -5.76 5.38
C SER A 88 2.22 -4.99 6.66
N ALA A 89 3.25 -4.14 6.62
CA ALA A 89 3.59 -3.27 7.73
C ALA A 89 2.47 -2.26 8.02
N GLU A 90 1.92 -1.62 6.98
CA GLU A 90 0.86 -0.64 7.14
C GLU A 90 -0.43 -1.26 7.71
N VAL A 91 -0.97 -2.27 7.03
CA VAL A 91 -2.26 -2.89 7.40
C VAL A 91 -2.11 -3.71 8.67
N GLY A 92 -1.15 -4.63 8.68
CA GLY A 92 -0.97 -5.60 9.76
C GLY A 92 -0.60 -4.95 11.07
N GLN A 93 0.35 -4.01 11.09
CA GLN A 93 0.74 -3.36 12.34
C GLN A 93 -0.36 -2.41 12.85
N ALA A 94 -1.09 -1.72 11.96
CA ALA A 94 -2.15 -0.83 12.40
C ALA A 94 -3.32 -1.59 13.03
N LEU A 95 -3.74 -2.71 12.43
CA LEU A 95 -4.73 -3.62 13.02
C LEU A 95 -4.23 -4.18 14.35
N ARG A 96 -3.00 -4.70 14.38
CA ARG A 96 -2.40 -5.28 15.58
C ARG A 96 -2.37 -4.26 16.73
N ARG A 97 -1.86 -3.05 16.49
CA ARG A 97 -1.84 -1.96 17.50
C ARG A 97 -3.25 -1.65 18.01
N ARG A 98 -4.26 -1.64 17.14
CA ARG A 98 -5.62 -1.26 17.51
C ARG A 98 -6.35 -2.36 18.28
N VAL A 99 -6.17 -3.62 17.89
CA VAL A 99 -6.71 -4.78 18.62
C VAL A 99 -6.02 -4.94 19.97
N ALA A 100 -4.70 -4.72 20.06
CA ALA A 100 -3.97 -4.78 21.32
C ALA A 100 -4.53 -3.82 22.37
N ARG A 101 -4.79 -2.56 21.96
CA ARG A 101 -5.44 -1.57 22.84
C ARG A 101 -6.84 -2.00 23.31
N LEU A 102 -7.58 -2.75 22.49
CA LEU A 102 -8.89 -3.26 22.88
C LEU A 102 -8.76 -4.38 23.93
N VAL A 103 -7.80 -5.29 23.75
CA VAL A 103 -7.48 -6.33 24.74
C VAL A 103 -7.04 -5.71 26.06
N GLU A 104 -6.10 -4.78 26.03
CA GLU A 104 -5.58 -4.07 27.21
C GLU A 104 -6.67 -3.30 27.98
N SER A 105 -7.71 -2.82 27.28
CA SER A 105 -8.83 -2.13 27.94
C SER A 105 -9.74 -3.04 28.76
N GLY A 106 -9.61 -4.37 28.65
CA GLY A 106 -10.37 -5.34 29.44
C GLY A 106 -11.88 -5.27 29.24
N THR A 107 -12.33 -4.82 28.07
CA THR A 107 -13.74 -4.53 27.83
C THR A 107 -14.55 -5.81 27.54
N ASP A 108 -15.75 -5.91 28.13
CA ASP A 108 -16.65 -7.06 27.95
C ASP A 108 -17.23 -7.17 26.52
N ASP A 109 -17.20 -6.08 25.74
CA ASP A 109 -17.71 -6.01 24.37
C ASP A 109 -16.61 -6.18 23.29
N LEU A 110 -15.46 -6.78 23.64
CA LEU A 110 -14.28 -6.94 22.77
C LEU A 110 -14.65 -7.45 21.37
N ASP A 111 -15.52 -8.44 21.30
CA ASP A 111 -16.05 -9.05 20.09
C ASP A 111 -16.73 -8.05 19.14
N VAL A 112 -17.50 -7.11 19.70
CA VAL A 112 -18.21 -6.07 18.95
C VAL A 112 -17.21 -5.04 18.43
N ARG A 113 -16.25 -4.65 19.27
CA ARG A 113 -15.23 -3.65 18.93
C ARG A 113 -14.25 -4.16 17.88
N VAL A 114 -13.76 -5.40 18.01
CA VAL A 114 -12.90 -6.02 16.99
C VAL A 114 -13.61 -6.06 15.64
N ARG A 115 -14.87 -6.51 15.59
CA ARG A 115 -15.67 -6.45 14.34
C ARG A 115 -15.79 -5.03 13.78
N ALA A 116 -15.92 -4.01 14.63
CA ALA A 116 -15.95 -2.62 14.18
C ALA A 116 -14.63 -2.19 13.53
N VAL A 117 -13.48 -2.53 14.13
CA VAL A 117 -12.15 -2.25 13.56
C VAL A 117 -12.00 -2.88 12.17
N TYR A 118 -12.25 -4.18 12.05
CA TYR A 118 -12.11 -4.86 10.76
C TYR A 118 -13.10 -4.36 9.70
N ARG A 119 -14.33 -4.01 10.09
CA ARG A 119 -15.32 -3.42 9.16
C ARG A 119 -14.89 -2.06 8.63
N GLU A 120 -14.33 -1.20 9.47
CA GLU A 120 -13.78 0.10 9.05
C GLU A 120 -12.66 -0.10 8.01
N TRP A 121 -11.68 -0.95 8.34
CA TRP A 121 -10.56 -1.25 7.44
C TRP A 121 -11.03 -1.81 6.11
N ARG A 122 -11.97 -2.75 6.14
CA ARG A 122 -12.52 -3.41 4.95
C ARG A 122 -13.32 -2.44 4.06
N ARG A 123 -13.94 -1.40 4.63
CA ARG A 123 -14.77 -0.44 3.88
C ARG A 123 -13.97 0.71 3.31
N GLU A 124 -13.04 1.27 4.08
CA GLU A 124 -12.45 2.57 3.76
C GLU A 124 -10.95 2.50 3.49
N ARG A 125 -10.22 1.58 4.15
CA ARG A 125 -8.74 1.67 4.19
C ARG A 125 -8.05 0.76 3.20
N VAL A 126 -8.54 -0.46 3.00
CA VAL A 126 -7.89 -1.38 2.06
C VAL A 126 -7.96 -0.95 0.61
N GLU A 127 -8.97 -0.17 0.23
CA GLU A 127 -9.06 0.39 -1.12
C GLU A 127 -7.96 1.42 -1.34
N GLU A 128 -7.73 2.29 -0.35
CA GLU A 128 -6.66 3.27 -0.39
C GLU A 128 -5.28 2.62 -0.43
N VAL A 129 -5.02 1.65 0.45
CA VAL A 129 -3.75 0.91 0.48
C VAL A 129 -3.49 0.19 -0.84
N ALA A 130 -4.51 -0.48 -1.41
CA ALA A 130 -4.37 -1.15 -2.71
C ALA A 130 -4.05 -0.17 -3.84
N ARG A 131 -4.73 0.98 -3.86
CA ARG A 131 -4.49 2.06 -4.83
C ARG A 131 -3.07 2.63 -4.68
N GLN A 132 -2.59 2.80 -3.46
CA GLN A 132 -1.27 3.32 -3.20
C GLN A 132 -0.18 2.33 -3.62
N ALA A 133 -0.31 1.07 -3.21
CA ALA A 133 0.65 0.02 -3.53
C ALA A 133 0.81 -0.20 -5.04
N THR A 134 -0.31 -0.25 -5.77
CA THR A 134 -0.29 -0.43 -7.23
C THR A 134 0.27 0.79 -7.96
N THR A 135 -0.05 2.01 -7.50
CA THR A 135 0.57 3.25 -8.03
C THR A 135 2.08 3.28 -7.78
N ALA A 136 2.52 2.92 -6.58
CA ALA A 136 3.94 2.86 -6.23
C ALA A 136 4.68 1.84 -7.08
N ALA A 137 4.14 0.63 -7.21
CA ALA A 137 4.71 -0.43 -8.04
C ALA A 137 4.85 0.00 -9.50
N PHE A 138 3.83 0.64 -10.07
CA PHE A 138 3.91 1.20 -11.42
C PHE A 138 5.06 2.20 -11.57
N ASN A 139 5.21 3.14 -10.63
CA ASN A 139 6.25 4.15 -10.71
C ASN A 139 7.65 3.55 -10.51
N LEU A 140 7.80 2.56 -9.64
CA LEU A 140 9.05 1.81 -9.48
C LEU A 140 9.40 1.03 -10.76
N GLY A 141 8.42 0.41 -11.41
CA GLY A 141 8.62 -0.21 -12.72
C GLY A 141 9.06 0.81 -13.78
N ALA A 142 8.40 1.96 -13.85
CA ALA A 142 8.77 3.03 -14.79
C ALA A 142 10.19 3.56 -14.54
N LEU A 143 10.60 3.64 -13.27
CA LEU A 143 11.94 4.05 -12.86
C LEU A 143 13.01 3.02 -13.25
N ALA A 144 12.68 1.72 -13.20
CA ALA A 144 13.62 0.63 -13.47
C ALA A 144 14.10 0.57 -14.93
N ILE A 145 13.42 1.25 -15.86
CA ILE A 145 13.80 1.31 -17.28
C ILE A 145 14.41 2.65 -17.69
N VAL A 146 14.65 3.56 -16.73
CA VAL A 146 15.28 4.85 -17.01
C VAL A 146 16.75 4.60 -17.39
N PRO A 147 17.20 5.09 -18.56
CA PRO A 147 18.59 4.91 -18.97
C PRO A 147 19.58 5.57 -18.01
N ASP A 148 20.78 5.00 -17.92
CA ASP A 148 21.87 5.59 -17.14
C ASP A 148 22.16 7.03 -17.60
N GLY A 149 22.30 7.92 -16.63
CA GLY A 149 22.56 9.34 -16.88
C GLY A 149 21.32 10.18 -17.22
N THR A 150 20.14 9.57 -17.33
CA THR A 150 18.86 10.29 -17.45
C THR A 150 18.32 10.66 -16.06
N SER A 151 18.02 11.94 -15.85
CA SER A 151 17.36 12.40 -14.63
C SER A 151 15.87 12.08 -14.65
N VAL A 152 15.24 12.06 -13.48
CA VAL A 152 13.79 11.89 -13.33
C VAL A 152 13.19 13.08 -12.61
N ALA A 153 11.99 13.47 -13.00
CA ALA A 153 11.23 14.53 -12.35
C ALA A 153 9.89 13.99 -11.85
N TRP A 154 9.44 14.55 -10.73
CA TRP A 154 8.09 14.33 -10.24
C TRP A 154 7.12 15.19 -11.05
N THR A 155 6.09 14.57 -11.61
CA THR A 155 5.03 15.27 -12.34
C THR A 155 3.71 15.09 -11.62
N MET A 156 3.11 16.21 -11.24
CA MET A 156 1.74 16.24 -10.77
C MET A 156 0.79 16.11 -11.95
N ARG A 157 -0.29 15.35 -11.77
CA ARG A 157 -1.46 15.50 -12.63
C ARG A 157 -2.13 16.82 -12.29
N ASP A 158 -2.44 17.63 -13.29
CA ASP A 158 -3.12 18.91 -13.10
C ASP A 158 -4.40 18.72 -12.25
N GLY A 159 -4.48 19.45 -11.13
CA GLY A 159 -5.68 19.54 -10.28
C GLY A 159 -5.92 18.40 -9.27
N ASP A 160 -5.07 17.37 -9.19
CA ASP A 160 -5.45 16.08 -8.58
C ASP A 160 -4.56 15.55 -7.44
N CYS A 161 -3.50 16.25 -7.00
CA CYS A 161 -2.79 15.86 -5.76
C CYS A 161 -3.26 16.72 -4.57
N PRO A 162 -3.81 16.10 -3.51
CA PRO A 162 -4.39 16.84 -2.39
C PRO A 162 -3.37 17.42 -1.39
N VAL A 163 -2.07 17.25 -1.62
CA VAL A 163 -1.02 17.55 -0.62
C VAL A 163 0.09 18.44 -1.16
N GLU A 164 0.55 19.38 -0.34
CA GLU A 164 1.57 20.39 -0.70
C GLU A 164 2.93 19.74 -1.03
N GLU A 165 3.21 18.58 -0.44
CA GLU A 165 4.43 17.80 -0.68
C GLU A 165 4.57 17.36 -2.16
N CYS A 166 3.45 17.12 -2.86
CA CYS A 166 3.48 16.85 -4.29
C CYS A 166 4.00 18.04 -5.10
N ALA A 167 3.59 19.25 -4.70
CA ALA A 167 4.05 20.48 -5.33
C ALA A 167 5.53 20.74 -5.02
N ALA A 168 5.96 20.48 -3.77
CA ALA A 168 7.36 20.55 -3.40
C ALA A 168 8.23 19.59 -4.22
N ASN A 169 7.79 18.34 -4.41
CA ASN A 169 8.50 17.36 -5.23
C ASN A 169 8.61 17.81 -6.70
N THR A 170 7.54 18.39 -7.25
CA THR A 170 7.52 18.90 -8.63
C THR A 170 8.46 20.09 -8.79
N ASN A 171 8.43 21.02 -7.82
CA ASN A 171 9.26 22.24 -7.83
C ASN A 171 10.75 21.95 -7.60
N ALA A 172 11.09 20.82 -6.99
CA ALA A 172 12.49 20.40 -6.80
C ALA A 172 13.21 20.11 -8.13
N GLY A 173 12.45 19.86 -9.20
CA GLY A 173 13.01 19.58 -10.52
C GLY A 173 13.65 18.19 -10.64
N PRO A 174 14.46 17.96 -11.68
CA PRO A 174 15.01 16.65 -11.97
C PRO A 174 16.07 16.20 -10.95
N VAL A 175 15.98 14.95 -10.50
CA VAL A 175 16.94 14.28 -9.62
C VAL A 175 17.47 12.99 -10.26
N ALA A 176 18.52 12.40 -9.70
CA ALA A 176 18.98 11.09 -10.17
C ALA A 176 17.95 9.99 -9.86
N PRO A 177 17.78 8.97 -10.72
CA PRO A 177 16.90 7.84 -10.46
C PRO A 177 17.15 7.21 -9.08
N GLY A 178 16.09 6.92 -8.33
CA GLY A 178 16.19 6.35 -6.98
C GLY A 178 16.48 7.36 -5.87
N SER A 179 16.71 8.64 -6.20
CA SER A 179 16.88 9.69 -5.19
C SER A 179 15.58 9.99 -4.45
N VAL A 180 15.71 10.39 -3.19
CA VAL A 180 14.59 10.84 -2.36
C VAL A 180 14.22 12.28 -2.74
N PHE A 181 12.94 12.52 -3.01
CA PHE A 181 12.38 13.87 -3.21
C PHE A 181 12.11 14.57 -1.86
N PRO A 182 11.85 15.90 -1.82
CA PRO A 182 11.62 16.64 -0.57
C PRO A 182 10.60 16.03 0.40
N SER A 183 9.56 15.37 -0.13
CA SER A 183 8.56 14.62 0.66
C SER A 183 9.10 13.41 1.42
N GLY A 184 10.37 13.03 1.24
CA GLY A 184 10.94 11.78 1.77
C GLY A 184 10.66 10.54 0.92
N HIS A 185 9.94 10.67 -0.19
CA HIS A 185 9.57 9.56 -1.06
C HIS A 185 10.47 9.48 -2.30
N VAL A 186 10.76 8.26 -2.75
CA VAL A 186 11.47 8.02 -4.03
C VAL A 186 10.50 8.07 -5.22
N VAL A 187 9.28 7.57 -5.01
CA VAL A 187 8.19 7.56 -5.99
C VAL A 187 6.86 7.93 -5.32
N PRO A 188 5.86 8.42 -6.09
CA PRO A 188 4.49 8.53 -5.61
C PRO A 188 3.91 7.15 -5.29
N PRO A 189 2.86 7.10 -4.47
CA PRO A 189 2.14 8.24 -3.89
C PRO A 189 2.74 8.74 -2.57
N VAL A 190 2.57 10.03 -2.27
CA VAL A 190 2.92 10.62 -0.95
C VAL A 190 1.80 10.39 0.07
N SER A 191 0.56 10.36 -0.39
CA SER A 191 -0.62 10.30 0.47
C SER A 191 -1.80 9.63 -0.23
N ALA A 192 -2.89 9.49 0.53
CA ALA A 192 -4.14 9.01 -0.01
C ALA A 192 -4.64 9.91 -1.15
N GLY A 193 -5.18 9.33 -2.21
CA GLY A 193 -5.58 10.04 -3.42
C GLY A 193 -4.46 10.53 -4.35
N CYS A 194 -3.17 10.50 -3.98
CA CYS A 194 -2.09 10.97 -4.86
C CYS A 194 -1.99 10.13 -6.16
N ARG A 195 -2.04 10.81 -7.32
CA ARG A 195 -1.95 10.23 -8.68
C ARG A 195 -0.74 10.71 -9.47
N CYS A 196 0.24 11.30 -8.79
CA CYS A 196 1.44 11.80 -9.44
C CYS A 196 2.26 10.66 -10.06
N LEU A 197 3.20 11.04 -10.93
CA LEU A 197 4.15 10.12 -11.53
C LEU A 197 5.58 10.61 -11.33
N VAL A 198 6.52 9.67 -11.37
CA VAL A 198 7.93 9.97 -11.66
C VAL A 198 8.17 9.61 -13.11
N VAL A 199 8.68 10.56 -13.88
CA VAL A 199 8.92 10.42 -15.32
C VAL A 199 10.37 10.77 -15.66
N PRO A 200 10.94 10.18 -16.72
CA PRO A 200 12.19 10.68 -17.27
C PRO A 200 12.08 12.16 -17.59
N SER A 201 13.11 12.94 -17.23
CA SER A 201 13.25 14.33 -17.63
C SER A 201 14.49 14.44 -18.50
N ASP A 202 14.29 14.91 -19.73
CA ASP A 202 15.39 15.41 -20.52
C ASP A 202 15.95 16.65 -19.80
N ARG A 203 17.28 16.80 -19.80
CA ARG A 203 17.95 17.99 -19.23
C ARG A 203 17.60 19.24 -20.02
#